data_AF-A0A0A9G8Y9-F1
#
_entry.id   AF-A0A0A9G8Y9-F1
#
_cell.length_a   1.000
_cell.length_b   1.000
_cell.length_c   1.000
_cell.angle_alpha   90.00
_cell.angle_beta   90.00
_cell.angle_gamma   90.00
#
_symmetry.space_group_name_H-M   'P 1'
#
loop_
_entity.id
_entity.type
_entity.pdbx_description
1 polymer ?
#
loop_
_entity_poly.entity_id
_entity_poly.type
_entity_poly.pdbx_seq_one_letter_code
_entity_poly.pdbx_strand_id
1 'polypeptide(L)'
;MAKALASGMDTLFPSRIEAQRAEYWHTLYSSAGLGPVLILCSEDDDLAPCNVVCGFARRLIEVGTDVKLIKWSDSPHVGHYKSHEGEYRAAVNDILEKVLVTFCHRSQLNDTSATGDQEYKIAHSVCSLHNVAANW
;
A
#
# COMPACT_ATOMS: atom_id res chain seq x y z
N MET A 1 -31.46 -29.68 18.16
CA MET A 1 -31.60 -28.28 17.74
C MET A 1 -30.24 -27.59 17.59
N ALA A 2 -29.39 -27.54 18.61
CA ALA A 2 -28.04 -26.91 18.53
C ALA A 2 -27.13 -27.48 17.41
N LYS A 3 -27.14 -28.80 17.18
CA LYS A 3 -26.34 -29.44 16.10
C LYS A 3 -26.75 -29.02 14.68
N ALA A 4 -28.02 -28.70 14.45
CA ALA A 4 -28.53 -28.27 13.15
C ALA A 4 -28.18 -26.80 12.87
N LEU A 5 -28.20 -25.96 13.91
CA LEU A 5 -27.75 -24.57 13.82
C LEU A 5 -26.22 -24.48 13.66
N ALA A 6 -25.46 -25.29 14.41
CA ALA A 6 -24.00 -25.39 14.25
C ALA A 6 -23.61 -25.89 12.85
N SER A 7 -24.29 -26.92 12.34
CA SER A 7 -24.07 -27.44 10.97
C SER A 7 -24.43 -26.43 9.87
N GLY A 8 -25.47 -25.60 10.07
CA GLY A 8 -25.79 -24.49 9.16
C GLY A 8 -24.76 -23.36 9.22
N MET A 9 -24.18 -23.12 10.40
CA MET A 9 -23.09 -22.15 10.56
C MET A 9 -21.80 -22.65 9.90
N ASP A 10 -21.43 -23.90 10.12
CA ASP A 10 -20.23 -24.51 9.53
C ASP A 10 -20.28 -24.64 8.00
N THR A 11 -21.46 -24.55 7.38
CA THR A 11 -21.61 -24.63 5.91
C THR A 11 -21.76 -23.26 5.25
N LEU A 12 -22.41 -22.30 5.90
CA LEU A 12 -22.67 -20.96 5.34
C LEU A 12 -21.58 -19.94 5.71
N PHE A 13 -20.90 -20.11 6.83
CA PHE A 13 -19.92 -19.11 7.30
C PHE A 13 -18.56 -19.28 6.65
N PRO A 14 -18.02 -20.49 6.43
CA PRO A 14 -16.75 -20.62 5.70
C PRO A 14 -16.84 -20.04 4.30
N SER A 15 -17.90 -20.35 3.55
CA SER A 15 -18.08 -19.83 2.19
C SER A 15 -18.26 -18.31 2.16
N ARG A 16 -18.97 -17.72 3.14
CA ARG A 16 -19.11 -16.27 3.26
C ARG A 16 -17.82 -15.57 3.69
N ILE A 17 -17.09 -16.14 4.65
CA ILE A 17 -15.79 -15.62 5.11
C ILE A 17 -14.76 -15.71 3.98
N GLU A 18 -14.74 -16.82 3.24
CA GLU A 18 -13.88 -17.01 2.08
C GLU A 18 -14.23 -16.03 0.96
N ALA A 19 -15.52 -15.82 0.67
CA ALA A 19 -15.97 -14.83 -0.29
C ALA A 19 -15.55 -13.40 0.13
N GLN A 20 -15.76 -13.03 1.38
CA GLN A 20 -15.37 -11.73 1.91
C GLN A 20 -13.85 -11.54 1.89
N ARG A 21 -13.09 -12.59 2.18
CA ARG A 21 -11.62 -12.59 2.07
C ARG A 21 -11.18 -12.47 0.61
N ALA A 22 -11.85 -13.15 -0.32
CA ALA A 22 -11.57 -13.06 -1.74
C ALA A 22 -11.86 -11.65 -2.28
N GLU A 23 -12.98 -11.05 -1.88
CA GLU A 23 -13.37 -9.67 -2.22
C GLU A 23 -12.39 -8.65 -1.63
N TYR A 24 -11.96 -8.85 -0.38
CA TYR A 24 -10.94 -8.03 0.26
C TYR A 24 -9.61 -8.10 -0.51
N TRP A 25 -9.14 -9.30 -0.85
CA TRP A 25 -7.93 -9.46 -1.66
C TRP A 25 -8.08 -8.85 -3.04
N HIS A 26 -9.23 -9.03 -3.70
CA HIS A 26 -9.52 -8.43 -5.00
C HIS A 26 -9.47 -6.90 -4.94
N THR A 27 -10.03 -6.31 -3.89
CA THR A 27 -9.96 -4.85 -3.64
C THR A 27 -8.52 -4.40 -3.35
N LEU A 28 -7.74 -5.19 -2.63
CA LEU A 28 -6.33 -4.87 -2.44
C LEU A 28 -5.54 -4.98 -3.75
N TYR A 29 -5.88 -5.91 -4.65
CA TYR A 29 -5.25 -5.98 -5.97
C TYR A 29 -5.67 -4.85 -6.90
N SER A 30 -6.84 -4.23 -6.71
CA SER A 30 -7.20 -3.03 -7.48
C SER A 30 -6.34 -1.81 -7.13
N SER A 31 -5.51 -1.88 -6.07
CA SER A 31 -4.45 -0.89 -5.83
C SER A 31 -3.32 -0.95 -6.86
N ALA A 32 -3.22 -2.05 -7.63
CA ALA A 32 -2.29 -2.15 -8.74
C ALA A 32 -2.57 -1.03 -9.76
N GLY A 33 -1.56 -0.20 -10.01
CA GLY A 33 -1.64 0.96 -10.89
C GLY A 33 -1.80 2.32 -10.18
N LEU A 34 -2.12 2.34 -8.87
CA LEU A 34 -2.17 3.59 -8.10
C LEU A 34 -0.78 4.19 -7.84
N GLY A 35 0.26 3.35 -7.80
CA GLY A 35 1.64 3.77 -7.61
C GLY A 35 2.46 2.70 -6.88
N PRO A 36 3.70 3.04 -6.47
CA PRO A 36 4.51 2.19 -5.60
C PRO A 36 3.82 1.88 -4.26
N VAL A 37 4.03 0.69 -3.73
CA VAL A 37 3.43 0.20 -2.47
C VAL A 37 4.53 -0.15 -1.47
N LEU A 38 4.40 0.35 -0.24
CA LEU A 38 5.20 -0.05 0.91
C LEU A 38 4.43 -1.07 1.75
N ILE A 39 5.05 -2.21 2.04
CA ILE A 39 4.53 -3.23 2.95
C ILE A 39 5.51 -3.43 4.09
N LEU A 40 5.01 -3.28 5.30
CA LEU A 40 5.75 -3.42 6.56
C LEU A 40 5.19 -4.63 7.29
N CYS A 41 6.06 -5.54 7.72
CA CYS A 41 5.64 -6.82 8.27
C CYS A 41 6.56 -7.27 9.41
N SER A 42 5.96 -7.87 10.44
CA SER A 42 6.68 -8.62 11.47
C SER A 42 6.77 -10.08 11.04
N GLU A 43 7.93 -10.72 11.18
CA GLU A 43 8.09 -12.12 10.79
C GLU A 43 7.33 -13.07 11.73
N ASP A 44 7.32 -12.76 13.02
CA ASP A 44 6.69 -13.55 14.08
C ASP A 44 5.29 -13.03 14.48
N ASP A 45 4.53 -12.56 13.48
CA ASP A 45 3.20 -11.97 13.68
C ASP A 45 2.08 -13.02 13.65
N ASP A 46 1.44 -13.25 14.79
CA ASP A 46 0.31 -14.19 14.89
C ASP A 46 -1.01 -13.64 14.30
N LEU A 47 -1.14 -12.31 14.18
CA LEU A 47 -2.35 -11.64 13.69
C LEU A 47 -2.31 -11.48 12.16
N ALA A 48 -1.14 -11.16 11.62
CA ALA A 48 -0.89 -11.01 10.19
C ALA A 48 0.32 -11.86 9.77
N PRO A 49 0.15 -13.19 9.62
CA PRO A 49 1.27 -14.09 9.33
C PRO A 49 2.11 -13.65 8.14
N CYS A 50 3.44 -13.60 8.33
CA CYS A 50 4.38 -13.07 7.35
C CYS A 50 4.28 -13.78 5.99
N ASN A 51 4.01 -15.09 5.96
CA ASN A 51 3.80 -15.84 4.72
C ASN A 51 2.58 -15.35 3.93
N VAL A 52 1.50 -14.93 4.59
CA VAL A 52 0.30 -14.37 3.97
C VAL A 52 0.62 -13.00 3.37
N VAL A 53 1.32 -12.14 4.12
CA VAL A 53 1.74 -10.80 3.68
C VAL A 53 2.72 -10.90 2.50
N CYS A 54 3.71 -11.79 2.57
CA CYS A 54 4.63 -12.06 1.47
C CYS A 54 3.89 -12.58 0.22
N GLY A 55 2.91 -13.46 0.41
CA GLY A 55 2.07 -13.97 -0.67
C GLY A 55 1.22 -12.87 -1.34
N PHE A 56 0.84 -11.83 -0.59
CA PHE A 56 0.20 -10.64 -1.14
C PHE A 56 1.18 -9.76 -1.92
N ALA A 57 2.35 -9.46 -1.34
CA ALA A 57 3.40 -8.68 -1.98
C ALA A 57 3.81 -9.30 -3.34
N ARG A 58 3.98 -10.63 -3.38
CA ARG A 58 4.27 -11.35 -4.63
C ARG A 58 3.19 -11.15 -5.68
N ARG A 59 1.91 -11.25 -5.30
CA ARG A 59 0.79 -11.05 -6.24
C ARG A 59 0.72 -9.62 -6.78
N LEU A 60 1.04 -8.61 -5.96
CA LEU A 60 1.16 -7.23 -6.43
C LEU A 60 2.29 -7.04 -7.45
N ILE A 61 3.44 -7.68 -7.21
CA ILE A 61 4.57 -7.67 -8.15
C ILE A 61 4.19 -8.37 -9.46
N GLU A 62 3.49 -9.51 -9.40
CA GLU A 62 3.02 -10.26 -10.59
C GLU A 62 2.07 -9.43 -11.47
N VAL A 63 1.30 -8.50 -10.90
CA VAL A 63 0.44 -7.57 -11.65
C VAL A 63 1.14 -6.24 -11.99
N GLY A 64 2.45 -6.15 -11.82
CA GLY A 64 3.27 -5.01 -12.27
C GLY A 64 3.36 -3.84 -11.28
N THR A 65 3.05 -4.04 -10.01
CA THR A 65 3.19 -2.99 -8.98
C THR A 65 4.63 -2.94 -8.45
N ASP A 66 5.22 -1.74 -8.33
CA ASP A 66 6.48 -1.54 -7.59
C ASP A 66 6.21 -1.73 -6.09
N VAL A 67 6.76 -2.78 -5.49
CA VAL A 67 6.51 -3.13 -4.09
C VAL A 67 7.83 -3.13 -3.31
N LYS A 68 7.86 -2.37 -2.22
CA LYS A 68 8.91 -2.46 -1.19
C LYS A 68 8.36 -3.22 0.01
N LEU A 69 8.89 -4.41 0.26
CA LEU A 69 8.54 -5.22 1.44
C LEU A 69 9.69 -5.15 2.46
N ILE A 70 9.38 -4.77 3.69
CA ILE A 70 10.32 -4.83 4.82
C ILE A 70 9.77 -5.77 5.88
N LYS A 71 10.66 -6.60 6.40
CA LYS A 71 10.36 -7.61 7.40
C LYS A 71 11.29 -7.43 8.60
N TRP A 72 10.73 -7.46 9.80
CA TRP A 72 11.49 -7.43 11.05
C TRP A 72 11.15 -8.65 11.89
N SER A 73 12.18 -9.37 12.34
CA SER A 73 12.05 -10.52 13.24
C SER A 73 11.72 -10.10 14.67
N ASP A 74 12.10 -8.89 15.08
CA ASP A 74 12.04 -8.41 16.47
C ASP A 74 11.09 -7.21 16.66
N SER A 75 10.15 -7.01 15.74
CA SER A 75 9.10 -5.99 15.87
C SER A 75 7.77 -6.62 16.27
N PRO A 76 7.01 -6.04 17.23
CA PRO A 76 5.62 -6.44 17.45
C PRO A 76 4.71 -5.92 16.33
N HIS A 77 3.52 -6.53 16.18
CA HIS A 77 2.48 -6.08 15.25
C HIS A 77 2.20 -4.58 15.47
N VAL A 78 2.28 -3.77 14.40
CA VAL A 78 2.11 -2.30 14.43
C VAL A 78 3.19 -1.54 15.24
N GLY A 79 4.21 -2.22 15.76
CA GLY A 79 5.30 -1.64 16.54
C GLY A 79 6.53 -1.20 15.76
N HIS A 80 6.46 -1.24 14.42
CA HIS A 80 7.62 -1.07 13.54
C HIS A 80 8.33 0.27 13.72
N TYR A 81 7.57 1.37 13.80
CA TYR A 81 8.16 2.70 13.96
C TYR A 81 8.90 2.85 15.30
N LYS A 82 8.35 2.28 16.37
CA LYS A 82 8.96 2.35 17.71
C LYS A 82 10.24 1.51 17.81
N SER A 83 10.26 0.36 17.14
CA SER A 83 11.36 -0.61 17.25
C SER A 83 12.46 -0.36 16.23
N HIS A 84 12.10 0.14 15.04
CA HIS A 84 13.00 0.32 13.89
C HIS A 84 12.80 1.71 13.24
N GLU A 85 12.80 2.78 14.04
CA GLU A 85 12.48 4.14 13.56
C GLU A 85 13.29 4.56 12.32
N GLY A 86 14.61 4.32 12.32
CA GLY A 86 15.49 4.71 11.22
C GLY A 86 15.13 4.03 9.90
N GLU A 87 14.99 2.71 9.92
CA GLU A 87 14.61 1.91 8.74
C GLU A 87 13.20 2.25 8.26
N TYR A 88 12.26 2.40 9.20
CA TYR A 88 10.90 2.81 8.90
C TYR A 88 10.88 4.15 8.16
N ARG A 89 11.55 5.18 8.71
CA ARG A 89 11.60 6.51 8.10
C ARG A 89 12.27 6.48 6.73
N ALA A 90 13.38 5.76 6.60
CA ALA A 90 14.07 5.60 5.33
C ALA A 90 13.16 4.93 4.28
N ALA A 91 12.38 3.93 4.68
CA ALA A 91 11.45 3.24 3.79
C ALA A 91 10.31 4.13 3.31
N VAL A 92 9.73 4.90 4.21
CA VAL A 92 8.67 5.86 3.89
C VAL A 92 9.20 6.96 2.98
N ASN A 93 10.36 7.53 3.29
CA ASN A 93 10.97 8.59 2.46
C ASN A 93 11.25 8.12 1.03
N ASP A 94 11.86 6.93 0.87
CA ASP A 94 12.15 6.34 -0.44
C ASP A 94 10.88 6.16 -1.29
N ILE A 95 9.79 5.69 -0.68
CA ILE A 95 8.52 5.52 -1.39
C ILE A 95 7.89 6.86 -1.74
N LEU A 96 7.90 7.84 -0.84
CA LEU A 96 7.37 9.18 -1.11
C LEU A 96 8.15 9.88 -2.24
N GLU A 97 9.47 9.73 -2.26
CA GLU A 97 10.33 10.25 -3.33
C GLU A 97 9.98 9.61 -4.69
N LYS A 98 9.87 8.28 -4.73
CA LYS A 98 9.43 7.56 -5.95
C LYS A 98 8.05 7.98 -6.42
N VAL A 99 7.10 8.14 -5.50
CA VAL A 99 5.74 8.59 -5.80
C VAL A 99 5.78 10.01 -6.37
N LEU A 100 6.55 10.92 -5.78
CA LEU A 100 6.69 12.30 -6.24
C LEU A 100 7.26 12.36 -7.67
N VAL A 101 8.33 11.62 -7.95
CA VAL A 101 8.92 11.52 -9.29
C VAL A 101 7.90 11.00 -10.30
N THR A 102 7.19 9.92 -9.96
CA THR A 102 6.15 9.33 -10.81
C THR A 102 5.01 10.32 -11.10
N PHE A 103 4.57 11.06 -10.08
CA PHE A 103 3.51 12.05 -10.20
C PHE A 103 3.94 13.24 -11.09
N CYS A 104 5.12 13.82 -10.83
CA CYS A 104 5.65 14.92 -11.63
C CYS A 104 5.84 14.54 -13.09
N HIS A 105 6.35 13.34 -13.36
CA HIS A 105 6.51 12.83 -14.72
C HIS A 105 5.16 12.69 -15.45
N ARG A 106 4.13 12.14 -14.78
CA ARG A 106 2.77 12.05 -15.34
C ARG A 106 2.14 13.42 -15.59
N SER A 107 2.36 14.40 -14.71
CA SER A 107 1.88 15.78 -14.90
C SER A 107 2.50 16.40 -16.15
N GLN A 108 3.82 16.32 -16.31
CA GLN A 108 4.52 16.90 -17.46
C GLN A 108 4.09 16.29 -18.80
N LEU A 109 3.85 14.97 -18.83
CA LEU A 109 3.32 14.29 -20.03
C LEU A 109 1.91 14.77 -20.37
N ASN A 110 1.05 14.95 -19.36
CA ASN A 110 -0.30 15.48 -19.56
C ASN A 110 -0.28 16.93 -20.04
N ASP A 111 0.58 17.78 -19.47
CA ASP A 111 0.75 19.19 -19.88
C ASP A 111 1.25 19.31 -21.35
N THR A 112 2.07 18.37 -21.81
CA THR A 112 2.57 18.36 -23.20
C THR A 112 1.53 17.87 -24.21
N SER A 113 0.53 17.10 -23.75
CA SER A 113 -0.54 16.54 -24.59
C SER A 113 -1.79 17.43 -24.70
N ALA A 114 -1.92 18.44 -23.83
CA ALA A 114 -3.08 19.30 -23.73
C ALA A 114 -2.76 20.75 -24.15
N THR A 115 -2.76 21.01 -25.45
CA THR A 115 -3.10 22.35 -25.98
C THR A 115 -4.57 22.62 -25.63
N GLY A 116 -4.83 23.26 -24.48
CA GLY A 116 -6.17 23.67 -24.09
C GLY A 116 -6.33 23.94 -22.59
N ASP A 117 -5.84 25.11 -22.16
CA ASP A 117 -6.38 25.95 -21.08
C ASP A 117 -7.33 25.28 -20.06
N GLN A 118 -6.77 24.56 -19.08
CA GLN A 118 -7.38 24.44 -17.76
C GLN A 118 -6.30 24.15 -16.72
N GLU A 119 -5.55 25.18 -16.39
CA GLU A 119 -4.52 25.23 -15.35
C GLU A 119 -5.10 24.79 -13.98
N TYR A 120 -4.83 23.55 -13.59
CA TYR A 120 -5.27 22.99 -12.32
C TYR A 120 -4.42 23.55 -11.17
N LYS A 121 -5.00 24.51 -10.44
CA LYS A 121 -4.45 25.25 -9.28
C LYS A 121 -3.82 24.41 -8.15
N ILE A 122 -3.90 23.07 -8.20
CA ILE A 122 -3.31 22.18 -7.18
C ILE A 122 -1.82 21.94 -7.45
N ALA A 123 -1.40 21.82 -8.72
CA ALA A 123 -0.02 21.49 -9.09
C ALA A 123 0.97 22.62 -8.69
N HIS A 124 0.54 23.87 -8.80
CA HIS A 124 1.37 25.03 -8.43
C HIS A 124 1.60 25.16 -6.91
N SER A 125 0.74 24.57 -6.08
CA SER A 125 0.83 24.63 -4.61
C SER A 125 1.88 23.68 -4.04
N VAL A 126 2.11 22.53 -4.69
CA VAL A 126 3.06 21.52 -4.18
C VAL A 126 4.51 21.83 -4.62
N CYS A 127 4.72 22.34 -5.84
CA CYS A 127 6.06 22.77 -6.29
C CYS A 127 6.58 24.00 -5.54
N SER A 128 5.70 24.91 -5.12
CA SER A 128 6.11 26.12 -4.38
C SER A 128 6.57 25.82 -2.95
N LEU A 129 6.13 24.70 -2.35
CA LEU A 129 6.61 24.26 -1.03
C LEU A 129 8.09 23.86 -1.02
N HIS A 130 8.63 23.36 -2.14
CA HIS A 130 10.05 23.06 -2.25
C HIS A 130 10.93 24.32 -2.28
N ASN A 131 10.43 25.42 -2.84
CA ASN A 131 11.19 26.68 -2.91
C ASN A 131 11.18 27.47 -1.59
N VAL A 132 10.19 27.26 -0.72
CA VAL A 132 10.13 27.95 0.58
C VAL A 132 11.03 27.28 1.63
N ALA A 133 11.30 25.98 1.50
CA ALA A 133 12.17 25.24 2.42
C ALA A 133 13.68 25.44 2.18
N ALA A 134 14.08 25.96 1.01
CA ALA A 134 15.49 26.19 0.66
C ALA A 134 16.04 27.56 1.12
N ASN A 135 15.24 28.36 1.85
CA ASN A 135 15.57 29.75 2.21
C ASN A 135 15.60 30.00 3.73
N TRP A 136 16.03 29.00 4.52
CA TRP A 136 16.33 29.14 5.95
C TRP A 136 17.78 28.74 6.24
#